data_AF-A0A4Y9M0J9-F1
#
_entry.id   AF-A0A4Y9M0J9-F1
#
_cell.length_a   1.000
_cell.length_b   1.000
_cell.length_c   1.000
_cell.angle_alpha   90.00
_cell.angle_beta   90.00
_cell.angle_gamma   90.00
#
_symmetry.space_group_name_H-M   'P 1'
#
loop_
_entity.id
_entity.type
_entity.pdbx_description
1 polymer ?
#
loop_
_entity_poly.entity_id
_entity_poly.type
_entity_poly.pdbx_seq_one_letter_code
_entity_poly.pdbx_strand_id
1 'polypeptide(L)'
;MFQRVGRRPRARCCSLSGKPVRTLSPRLCYRANQTSPFERADPMAVHQVNPGGKLASLDPIWDRIRSEAEDIVHREPELATFIYSTVLHHSRLEDSVIHRLADRLDHSALSGDLVRQTYDEALRDDPDLGNAFRADLVAVYDRDPATSRFIDPLLYFKGFHAIQTHRLAHWLWLKGRKDFAYYLQSRASAVFQTDINPAARIGRGIFLDHATGFVCGETAVIEDDVSILHGVTLGGTGKENEDRHPKIRHGVLIGAGAKILGNIEIGHCARIAAGSVVVKPVPHNVTVAGVPAKIVGEAGCAEPSRTMDQMINATGL
;
A
#
# COMPACT_ATOMS: atom_id res chain seq x y z
N MET A 1 5.57 36.02 -46.75
CA MET A 1 6.42 35.48 -47.82
C MET A 1 6.55 33.98 -47.55
N PHE A 2 5.90 33.14 -48.37
CA PHE A 2 6.11 31.70 -48.66
C PHE A 2 6.31 30.70 -47.47
N GLN A 3 5.65 29.53 -47.35
CA GLN A 3 4.74 28.79 -48.22
C GLN A 3 4.10 27.62 -47.42
N ARG A 4 2.83 27.32 -47.72
CA ARG A 4 2.10 26.08 -47.35
C ARG A 4 2.47 24.94 -48.32
N VAL A 5 2.58 23.69 -47.85
CA VAL A 5 2.22 22.42 -48.56
C VAL A 5 2.11 21.31 -47.49
N GLY A 6 1.20 20.35 -47.44
CA GLY A 6 0.05 19.95 -48.25
C GLY A 6 -0.52 18.63 -47.67
N ARG A 7 -1.85 18.56 -47.55
CA ARG A 7 -2.62 17.37 -47.15
C ARG A 7 -2.55 16.30 -48.26
N ARG A 8 -2.54 15.00 -47.90
CA ARG A 8 -2.87 13.89 -48.81
C ARG A 8 -4.23 13.26 -48.46
N PRO A 9 -4.96 12.71 -49.46
CA PRO A 9 -6.40 12.45 -49.34
C PRO A 9 -6.76 10.99 -49.02
N ARG A 10 -8.00 10.83 -48.57
CA ARG A 10 -8.76 9.57 -48.43
C ARG A 10 -9.01 8.91 -49.79
N ALA A 11 -8.93 7.58 -49.85
CA ALA A 11 -9.49 6.77 -50.93
C ALA A 11 -10.76 6.05 -50.46
N ARG A 12 -11.76 6.02 -51.35
CA ARG A 12 -13.12 5.48 -51.17
C ARG A 12 -13.20 3.99 -51.53
N CYS A 13 -14.25 3.37 -51.01
CA CYS A 13 -14.86 2.09 -51.41
C CYS A 13 -14.98 1.88 -52.93
N CYS A 14 -14.87 0.62 -53.34
CA CYS A 14 -15.75 -0.01 -54.33
C CYS A 14 -15.98 -1.49 -53.98
N SER A 15 -17.14 -1.95 -54.39
CA SER A 15 -17.97 -3.05 -53.92
C SER A 15 -17.94 -4.28 -54.84
N LEU A 16 -18.73 -5.31 -54.44
CA LEU A 16 -19.25 -6.48 -55.20
C LEU A 16 -18.34 -7.72 -55.14
N SER A 17 -18.80 -8.97 -54.97
CA SER A 17 -20.13 -9.59 -55.01
C SER A 17 -20.01 -11.08 -54.63
N GLY A 18 -21.10 -11.71 -54.18
CA GLY A 18 -21.39 -13.13 -54.50
C GLY A 18 -21.20 -14.19 -53.39
N LYS A 19 -22.31 -14.57 -52.75
CA LYS A 19 -22.51 -15.78 -51.90
C LYS A 19 -22.72 -17.05 -52.77
N PRO A 20 -23.20 -18.20 -52.23
CA PRO A 20 -22.66 -19.17 -51.25
C PRO A 20 -22.68 -20.64 -51.82
N VAL A 21 -22.49 -21.69 -51.00
CA VAL A 21 -23.37 -22.92 -50.87
C VAL A 21 -22.65 -24.23 -50.41
N ARG A 22 -23.13 -24.75 -49.25
CA ARG A 22 -23.39 -26.16 -48.78
C ARG A 22 -22.29 -27.22 -48.49
N THR A 23 -22.12 -27.50 -47.19
CA THR A 23 -22.48 -28.73 -46.41
C THR A 23 -22.59 -30.12 -47.09
N LEU A 24 -21.91 -31.15 -46.53
CA LEU A 24 -22.47 -32.29 -45.75
C LEU A 24 -21.45 -33.45 -45.54
N SER A 25 -21.56 -34.11 -44.40
CA SER A 25 -20.80 -35.27 -43.86
C SER A 25 -21.38 -36.63 -44.35
N PRO A 26 -21.27 -37.77 -43.62
CA PRO A 26 -20.13 -38.61 -43.19
C PRO A 26 -20.30 -40.06 -43.73
N ARG A 27 -19.38 -41.01 -43.45
CA ARG A 27 -19.72 -42.45 -43.26
C ARG A 27 -18.56 -43.32 -42.74
N LEU A 28 -18.85 -44.02 -41.64
CA LEU A 28 -18.23 -45.27 -41.16
C LEU A 28 -18.66 -46.45 -42.06
N CYS A 29 -17.82 -47.50 -42.15
CA CYS A 29 -18.20 -48.91 -41.85
C CYS A 29 -17.06 -49.93 -42.07
N TYR A 30 -16.57 -50.53 -40.96
CA TYR A 30 -16.46 -51.97 -40.65
C TYR A 30 -15.93 -53.02 -41.66
N ARG A 31 -14.87 -53.76 -41.28
CA ARG A 31 -14.90 -55.22 -41.00
C ARG A 31 -13.58 -55.79 -40.42
N ALA A 32 -13.76 -56.84 -39.61
CA ALA A 32 -12.85 -57.70 -38.83
C ALA A 32 -11.82 -58.50 -39.69
N ASN A 33 -10.83 -59.26 -39.19
CA ASN A 33 -10.76 -60.09 -37.98
C ASN A 33 -9.29 -60.62 -37.78
N GLN A 34 -8.99 -61.11 -36.56
CA GLN A 34 -8.00 -62.16 -36.18
C GLN A 34 -6.59 -61.84 -35.60
N THR A 35 -6.48 -62.28 -34.32
CA THR A 35 -5.37 -63.00 -33.62
C THR A 35 -4.11 -62.25 -33.15
N SER A 36 -3.93 -62.27 -31.81
CA SER A 36 -2.74 -61.81 -31.06
C SER A 36 -1.53 -62.74 -31.24
N PRO A 37 -0.33 -62.29 -30.84
CA PRO A 37 0.13 -62.67 -29.50
C PRO A 37 0.74 -61.53 -28.69
N PHE A 38 0.62 -61.70 -27.37
CA PHE A 38 1.30 -61.01 -26.29
C PHE A 38 2.74 -60.58 -26.60
N GLU A 39 3.00 -59.27 -26.62
CA GLU A 39 4.32 -58.70 -26.33
C GLU A 39 4.19 -57.52 -25.36
N ARG A 40 5.19 -57.40 -24.50
CA ARG A 40 5.16 -56.78 -23.17
C ARG A 40 4.96 -55.27 -23.26
N ALA A 41 3.97 -54.75 -22.54
CA ALA A 41 3.85 -53.32 -22.30
C ALA A 41 4.85 -52.88 -21.23
N ASP A 42 5.77 -51.98 -21.60
CA ASP A 42 6.52 -51.17 -20.65
C ASP A 42 5.53 -50.39 -19.76
N PRO A 43 5.65 -50.42 -18.43
CA PRO A 43 4.85 -49.56 -17.59
C PRO A 43 5.28 -48.10 -17.84
N MET A 44 4.38 -47.35 -18.46
CA MET A 44 4.37 -45.89 -18.51
C MET A 44 4.89 -45.34 -17.18
N ALA A 45 6.02 -44.64 -17.22
CA ALA A 45 6.53 -43.88 -16.08
C ALA A 45 5.45 -42.87 -15.68
N VAL A 46 4.65 -43.24 -14.68
CA VAL A 46 3.79 -42.30 -13.99
C VAL A 46 4.75 -41.32 -13.34
N HIS A 47 4.89 -40.14 -13.93
CA HIS A 47 5.60 -39.04 -13.32
C HIS A 47 4.83 -38.72 -12.05
N GLN A 48 5.27 -39.28 -10.92
CA GLN A 48 4.73 -38.96 -9.61
C GLN A 48 5.06 -37.49 -9.39
N VAL A 49 4.07 -36.64 -9.63
CA VAL A 49 4.11 -35.24 -9.22
C VAL A 49 4.17 -35.28 -7.71
N ASN A 50 5.37 -35.01 -7.17
CA ASN A 50 5.61 -35.03 -5.74
C ASN A 50 4.73 -33.94 -5.10
N PRO A 51 3.64 -34.27 -4.39
CA PRO A 51 2.73 -33.27 -3.84
C PRO A 51 3.34 -32.53 -2.65
N GLY A 52 4.53 -32.97 -2.20
CA GLY A 52 5.26 -32.46 -1.05
C GLY A 52 6.36 -31.44 -1.37
N GLY A 53 6.48 -30.98 -2.61
CA GLY A 53 7.29 -29.79 -2.89
C GLY A 53 6.62 -28.59 -2.24
N LYS A 54 7.22 -28.02 -1.18
CA LYS A 54 6.82 -26.69 -0.68
C LYS A 54 6.74 -25.77 -1.90
N LEU A 55 5.54 -25.31 -2.25
CA LEU A 55 5.36 -24.24 -3.23
C LEU A 55 6.33 -23.14 -2.82
N ALA A 56 7.29 -22.81 -3.71
CA ALA A 56 8.18 -21.68 -3.45
C ALA A 56 7.29 -20.45 -3.23
N SER A 57 7.37 -19.85 -2.04
CA SER A 57 6.68 -18.60 -1.75
C SER A 57 7.33 -17.52 -2.62
N LEU A 58 6.65 -17.13 -3.70
CA LEU A 58 7.08 -16.03 -4.55
C LEU A 58 6.73 -14.71 -3.84
N ASP A 59 7.75 -13.87 -3.60
CA ASP A 59 7.58 -12.53 -3.04
C ASP A 59 8.23 -11.51 -3.98
N PRO A 60 7.50 -11.07 -5.02
CA PRO A 60 8.07 -10.20 -6.05
C PRO A 60 8.48 -8.82 -5.51
N ILE A 61 7.88 -8.36 -4.41
CA ILE A 61 8.27 -7.11 -3.76
C ILE A 61 9.64 -7.27 -3.12
N TRP A 62 9.83 -8.36 -2.37
CA TRP A 62 11.11 -8.63 -1.72
C TRP A 62 12.24 -8.91 -2.72
N ASP A 63 11.98 -9.71 -3.75
CA ASP A 63 12.96 -9.99 -4.80
C ASP A 63 13.41 -8.69 -5.49
N ARG A 64 12.47 -7.79 -5.77
CA ARG A 64 12.77 -6.48 -6.35
C ARG A 64 13.59 -5.60 -5.40
N ILE A 65 13.25 -5.54 -4.11
CA ILE A 65 14.03 -4.80 -3.11
C ILE A 65 15.46 -5.33 -3.03
N ARG A 66 15.66 -6.65 -3.05
CA ARG A 66 16.99 -7.24 -3.02
C ARG A 66 17.83 -6.87 -4.25
N SER A 67 17.23 -6.93 -5.44
CA SER A 67 17.89 -6.48 -6.68
C SER A 67 18.23 -4.98 -6.60
N GLU A 68 17.30 -4.14 -6.14
CA GLU A 68 17.53 -2.71 -5.98
C GLU A 68 18.65 -2.41 -4.95
N ALA A 69 18.79 -3.25 -3.91
CA ALA A 69 19.87 -3.16 -2.93
C ALA A 69 21.24 -3.50 -3.54
N GLU A 70 21.33 -4.58 -4.32
CA GLU A 70 22.56 -4.94 -5.04
C GLU A 70 22.99 -3.81 -5.99
N ASP A 71 22.04 -3.20 -6.70
CA ASP A 71 22.29 -2.04 -7.56
C ASP A 71 22.76 -0.80 -6.79
N ILE A 72 22.31 -0.60 -5.54
CA ILE A 72 22.82 0.49 -4.69
C ILE A 72 24.26 0.21 -4.30
N VAL A 73 24.58 -0.99 -3.83
CA VAL A 73 25.95 -1.36 -3.42
C VAL A 73 26.94 -1.19 -4.59
N HIS A 74 26.52 -1.56 -5.80
CA HIS A 74 27.35 -1.43 -6.98
C HIS A 74 27.63 0.03 -7.36
N ARG A 75 26.61 0.90 -7.25
CA ARG A 75 26.70 2.31 -7.63
C ARG A 75 27.30 3.21 -6.55
N GLU A 76 27.07 2.88 -5.28
CA GLU A 76 27.44 3.68 -4.10
C GLU A 76 28.08 2.77 -3.01
N PRO A 77 29.33 2.30 -3.21
CA PRO A 77 29.99 1.36 -2.29
C PRO A 77 30.10 1.86 -0.85
N GLU A 78 30.11 3.17 -0.62
CA GLU A 78 30.13 3.81 0.71
C GLU A 78 28.90 3.44 1.55
N LEU A 79 27.78 3.11 0.91
CA LEU A 79 26.56 2.66 1.57
C LEU A 79 26.52 1.15 1.78
N ALA A 80 27.52 0.39 1.32
CA ALA A 80 27.48 -1.07 1.31
C ALA A 80 27.17 -1.65 2.70
N THR A 81 27.87 -1.23 3.76
CA THR A 81 27.63 -1.74 5.11
C THR A 81 26.17 -1.55 5.55
N PHE A 82 25.60 -0.37 5.29
CA PHE A 82 24.22 -0.06 5.62
C PHE A 82 23.23 -0.93 4.83
N ILE A 83 23.45 -1.10 3.53
CA ILE A 83 22.58 -1.90 2.66
C ILE A 83 22.68 -3.40 2.96
N TYR A 84 23.89 -3.91 3.22
CA TYR A 84 24.09 -5.30 3.63
C TYR A 84 23.43 -5.60 4.97
N SER A 85 23.65 -4.75 5.97
CA SER A 85 23.06 -4.95 7.30
C SER A 85 21.54 -4.86 7.27
N THR A 86 20.98 -3.95 6.46
CA THR A 86 19.54 -3.67 6.45
C THR A 86 18.74 -4.55 5.49
N VAL A 87 19.32 -4.99 4.37
CA VAL A 87 18.60 -5.71 3.31
C VAL A 87 19.26 -7.04 2.96
N LEU A 88 20.50 -7.02 2.48
CA LEU A 88 21.06 -8.20 1.80
C LEU A 88 21.33 -9.39 2.73
N HIS A 89 21.59 -9.16 4.02
CA HIS A 89 21.73 -10.21 5.04
C HIS A 89 20.41 -10.88 5.45
N HIS A 90 19.26 -10.28 5.13
CA HIS A 90 17.97 -10.81 5.51
C HIS A 90 17.41 -11.75 4.45
N SER A 91 16.68 -12.76 4.90
CA SER A 91 16.02 -13.73 4.01
C SER A 91 14.60 -13.32 3.64
N ARG A 92 13.96 -12.48 4.46
CA ARG A 92 12.59 -12.04 4.31
C ARG A 92 12.47 -10.52 4.42
N LEU A 93 11.45 -9.97 3.76
CA LEU A 93 11.10 -8.56 3.86
C LEU A 93 10.83 -8.13 5.31
N GLU A 94 10.12 -8.96 6.09
CA GLU A 94 9.78 -8.59 7.46
C GLU A 94 11.03 -8.33 8.30
N ASP A 95 12.03 -9.20 8.20
CA ASP A 95 13.27 -9.09 8.97
C ASP A 95 14.02 -7.78 8.65
N SER A 96 13.99 -7.37 7.38
CA SER A 96 14.61 -6.14 6.87
C SER A 96 13.87 -4.88 7.37
N VAL A 97 12.54 -4.86 7.28
CA VAL A 97 11.70 -3.77 7.82
C VAL A 97 11.91 -3.64 9.33
N ILE A 98 11.91 -4.76 10.05
CA ILE A 98 12.08 -4.79 11.51
C ILE A 98 13.48 -4.31 11.91
N HIS A 99 14.53 -4.75 11.23
CA HIS A 99 15.89 -4.26 11.47
C HIS A 99 15.95 -2.75 11.29
N ARG A 100 15.42 -2.23 10.18
CA ARG A 100 15.43 -0.79 9.93
C ARG A 100 14.68 0.01 10.99
N LEU A 101 13.52 -0.49 11.43
CA LEU A 101 12.72 0.15 12.49
C LEU A 101 13.44 0.13 13.84
N ALA A 102 14.04 -1.00 14.19
CA ALA A 102 14.81 -1.15 15.42
C ALA A 102 15.97 -0.16 15.48
N ASP A 103 16.76 -0.04 14.42
CA ASP A 103 17.87 0.93 14.34
C ASP A 103 17.39 2.38 14.47
N ARG A 104 16.25 2.71 13.84
CA ARG A 104 15.66 4.04 13.90
C ARG A 104 15.11 4.37 15.29
N LEU A 105 14.56 3.37 15.98
CA LEU A 105 13.91 3.52 17.29
C LEU A 105 14.87 3.32 18.46
N ASP A 106 16.07 2.77 18.23
CA ASP A 106 17.08 2.51 19.26
C ASP A 106 17.35 3.73 20.14
N HIS A 107 17.45 3.48 21.43
CA HIS A 107 17.68 4.51 22.43
C HIS A 107 18.30 3.90 23.69
N SER A 108 19.05 4.70 24.45
CA SER A 108 19.65 4.26 25.72
C SER A 108 18.64 3.75 26.76
N ALA A 109 17.37 4.14 26.64
CA ALA A 109 16.28 3.73 27.52
C ALA A 109 15.60 2.42 27.06
N LEU A 110 15.67 2.10 25.76
CA LEU A 110 15.07 0.90 25.19
C LEU A 110 15.84 0.54 23.91
N SER A 111 16.52 -0.61 23.93
CA SER A 111 17.36 -1.03 22.82
C SER A 111 16.54 -1.46 21.61
N GLY A 112 17.10 -1.25 20.42
CA GLY A 112 16.58 -1.77 19.15
C GLY A 112 16.41 -3.29 19.19
N ASP A 113 17.26 -4.03 19.90
CA ASP A 113 17.12 -5.48 20.08
C ASP A 113 15.80 -5.87 20.75
N LEU A 114 15.35 -5.11 21.76
CA LEU A 114 14.07 -5.37 22.39
C LEU A 114 12.91 -5.07 21.42
N VAL A 115 13.04 -4.02 20.60
CA VAL A 115 12.07 -3.73 19.53
C VAL A 115 12.00 -4.89 18.53
N ARG A 116 13.15 -5.43 18.09
CA ARG A 116 13.22 -6.60 17.20
C ARG A 116 12.53 -7.82 17.80
N GLN A 117 12.90 -8.20 19.01
CA GLN A 117 12.31 -9.35 19.70
C GLN A 117 10.79 -9.22 19.85
N THR A 118 10.31 -8.00 20.11
CA THR A 118 8.87 -7.73 20.24
C THR A 118 8.16 -7.84 18.88
N TYR A 119 8.78 -7.41 17.78
CA TYR A 119 8.24 -7.67 16.45
C TYR A 119 8.21 -9.17 16.12
N ASP A 120 9.22 -9.94 16.52
CA ASP A 120 9.25 -11.38 16.31
C ASP A 120 8.11 -12.09 17.09
N GLU A 121 7.76 -11.58 18.27
CA GLU A 121 6.54 -12.00 19.01
C GLU A 121 5.27 -11.63 18.23
N ALA A 122 5.16 -10.37 17.79
CA ALA A 122 4.00 -9.87 17.07
C ALA A 122 3.74 -10.65 15.76
N LEU A 123 4.77 -10.95 14.98
CA LEU A 123 4.65 -11.72 13.74
C LEU A 123 4.33 -13.20 13.96
N ARG A 124 4.73 -13.77 15.10
CA ARG A 124 4.33 -15.14 15.48
C ARG A 124 2.85 -15.19 15.83
N ASP A 125 2.36 -14.16 16.50
CA ASP A 125 0.95 -14.04 16.90
C ASP A 125 0.04 -13.64 15.72
N ASP A 126 0.51 -12.75 14.85
CA ASP A 126 -0.21 -12.25 13.67
C ASP A 126 0.72 -12.18 12.45
N PRO A 127 0.79 -13.27 11.65
CA PRO A 127 1.57 -13.29 10.42
C PRO A 127 1.09 -12.32 9.34
N ASP A 128 -0.18 -11.86 9.38
CA ASP A 128 -0.73 -10.94 8.37
C ASP A 128 -0.11 -9.54 8.45
N LEU A 129 0.55 -9.21 9.57
CA LEU A 129 1.36 -8.00 9.70
C LEU A 129 2.41 -7.87 8.57
N GLY A 130 2.98 -8.99 8.09
CA GLY A 130 3.88 -8.98 6.94
C GLY A 130 3.18 -8.58 5.64
N ASN A 131 1.92 -8.95 5.44
CA ASN A 131 1.13 -8.50 4.27
C ASN A 131 0.80 -7.01 4.36
N ALA A 132 0.56 -6.49 5.57
CA ALA A 132 0.38 -5.06 5.77
C ALA A 132 1.63 -4.25 5.37
N PHE A 133 2.83 -4.74 5.68
CA PHE A 133 4.09 -4.10 5.23
C PHE A 133 4.16 -4.01 3.71
N ARG A 134 3.82 -5.11 3.01
CA ARG A 134 3.81 -5.16 1.54
C ARG A 134 2.77 -4.22 0.95
N ALA A 135 1.56 -4.20 1.49
CA ALA A 135 0.50 -3.31 1.04
C ALA A 135 0.91 -1.83 1.18
N ASP A 136 1.54 -1.45 2.29
CA ASP A 136 1.99 -0.07 2.51
C ASP A 136 3.18 0.30 1.59
N LEU A 137 4.10 -0.62 1.30
CA LEU A 137 5.16 -0.40 0.29
C LEU A 137 4.59 -0.19 -1.12
N VAL A 138 3.59 -0.99 -1.49
CA VAL A 138 2.87 -0.83 -2.76
C VAL A 138 2.14 0.50 -2.83
N ALA A 139 1.49 0.92 -1.74
CA ALA A 139 0.83 2.21 -1.66
C ALA A 139 1.80 3.37 -1.90
N VAL A 140 3.00 3.34 -1.32
CA VAL A 140 4.01 4.39 -1.59
C VAL A 140 4.44 4.35 -3.06
N TYR A 141 4.82 3.18 -3.57
CA TYR A 141 5.33 3.03 -4.94
C TYR A 141 4.31 3.46 -6.02
N ASP A 142 3.03 3.14 -5.80
CA ASP A 142 1.96 3.41 -6.77
C ASP A 142 1.49 4.88 -6.74
N ARG A 143 1.65 5.57 -5.61
CA ARG A 143 1.00 6.87 -5.36
C ARG A 143 1.98 8.04 -5.27
N ASP A 144 3.24 7.78 -4.93
CA ASP A 144 4.27 8.82 -4.88
C ASP A 144 5.04 8.90 -6.21
N PRO A 145 4.85 9.97 -7.02
CA PRO A 145 5.60 10.14 -8.26
C PRO A 145 7.11 10.35 -8.04
N ALA A 146 7.56 10.70 -6.82
CA ALA A 146 8.97 10.81 -6.49
C ALA A 146 9.61 9.44 -6.18
N THR A 147 8.81 8.39 -6.02
CA THR A 147 9.26 7.05 -5.70
C THR A 147 9.27 6.18 -6.94
N SER A 148 10.41 5.58 -7.25
CA SER A 148 10.57 4.69 -8.41
C SER A 148 11.03 3.27 -8.04
N ARG A 149 11.25 3.02 -6.74
CA ARG A 149 11.80 1.78 -6.20
C ARG A 149 11.09 1.40 -4.91
N PHE A 150 10.95 0.10 -4.65
CA PHE A 150 10.36 -0.38 -3.39
C PHE A 150 11.31 -0.22 -2.20
N ILE A 151 12.63 -0.20 -2.45
CA ILE A 151 13.62 -0.02 -1.40
C ILE A 151 13.59 1.38 -0.75
N ASP A 152 13.08 2.40 -1.46
CA ASP A 152 13.07 3.79 -0.99
C ASP A 152 12.22 3.98 0.29
N PRO A 153 10.93 3.57 0.33
CA PRO A 153 10.16 3.61 1.56
C PRO A 153 10.73 2.74 2.68
N LEU A 154 11.28 1.57 2.34
CA LEU A 154 11.89 0.69 3.33
C LEU A 154 13.05 1.39 4.04
N LEU A 155 13.97 2.03 3.32
CA LEU A 155 15.17 2.61 3.91
C LEU A 155 14.96 4.02 4.48
N TYR A 156 14.15 4.87 3.84
CA TYR A 156 14.27 6.32 4.03
C TYR A 156 12.99 7.02 4.50
N PHE A 157 11.81 6.52 4.13
CA PHE A 157 10.58 7.30 4.37
C PHE A 157 9.99 7.05 5.74
N LYS A 158 10.15 8.06 6.61
CA LYS A 158 9.65 8.03 7.99
C LYS A 158 8.14 7.83 8.11
N GLY A 159 7.36 8.17 7.07
CA GLY A 159 5.92 7.91 7.06
C GLY A 159 5.60 6.42 7.04
N PHE A 160 6.27 5.65 6.18
CA PHE A 160 6.19 4.20 6.19
C PHE A 160 6.67 3.64 7.55
N HIS A 161 7.80 4.13 8.07
CA HIS A 161 8.33 3.70 9.37
C HIS A 161 7.36 3.96 10.53
N ALA A 162 6.70 5.12 10.53
CA ALA A 162 5.72 5.51 11.54
C ALA A 162 4.50 4.58 11.56
N ILE A 163 3.95 4.25 10.39
CA ILE A 163 2.82 3.32 10.28
C ILE A 163 3.20 1.94 10.84
N GLN A 164 4.36 1.40 10.46
CA GLN A 164 4.77 0.09 10.95
C GLN A 164 5.04 0.10 12.46
N THR A 165 5.65 1.17 12.98
CA THR A 165 5.83 1.37 14.43
C THR A 165 4.50 1.42 15.17
N HIS A 166 3.50 2.10 14.61
CA HIS A 166 2.16 2.12 15.18
C HIS A 166 1.54 0.72 15.20
N ARG A 167 1.72 -0.11 14.17
CA ARG A 167 1.20 -1.50 14.18
C ARG A 167 1.76 -2.31 15.34
N LEU A 168 3.06 -2.19 15.63
CA LEU A 168 3.65 -2.84 16.83
C LEU A 168 3.06 -2.27 18.12
N ALA A 169 2.96 -0.94 18.23
CA ALA A 169 2.38 -0.29 19.40
C ALA A 169 0.92 -0.69 19.61
N HIS A 170 0.14 -0.82 18.54
CA HIS A 170 -1.25 -1.27 18.56
C HIS A 170 -1.35 -2.72 19.01
N TRP A 171 -0.51 -3.61 18.49
CA TRP A 171 -0.45 -4.99 18.96
C TRP A 171 -0.10 -5.07 20.45
N LEU A 172 0.91 -4.33 20.92
CA LEU A 172 1.26 -4.23 22.34
C LEU A 172 0.09 -3.73 23.20
N TRP A 173 -0.62 -2.73 22.71
CA TRP A 173 -1.81 -2.17 23.35
C TRP A 173 -2.90 -3.24 23.54
N LEU A 174 -3.20 -4.01 22.49
CA LEU A 174 -4.17 -5.10 22.54
C LEU A 174 -3.75 -6.24 23.48
N LYS A 175 -2.43 -6.47 23.64
CA LYS A 175 -1.88 -7.41 24.62
C LYS A 175 -1.82 -6.88 26.06
N GLY A 176 -2.28 -5.64 26.29
CA GLY A 176 -2.25 -4.99 27.61
C GLY A 176 -0.87 -4.46 28.01
N ARG A 177 0.14 -4.51 27.14
CA ARG A 177 1.51 -3.98 27.36
C ARG A 177 1.53 -2.46 27.09
N LYS A 178 0.67 -1.71 27.78
CA LYS A 178 0.37 -0.31 27.49
C LYS A 178 1.56 0.63 27.63
N ASP A 179 2.41 0.44 28.64
CA ASP A 179 3.58 1.30 28.83
C ASP A 179 4.57 1.19 27.67
N PHE A 180 4.75 -0.01 27.11
CA PHE A 180 5.60 -0.19 25.94
C PHE A 180 4.95 0.39 24.68
N ALA A 181 3.64 0.23 24.52
CA ALA A 181 2.90 0.89 23.45
C ALA A 181 3.05 2.43 23.50
N TYR A 182 2.94 3.04 24.69
CA TYR A 182 3.16 4.46 24.90
C TYR A 182 4.61 4.88 24.70
N TYR A 183 5.57 4.06 25.11
CA TYR A 183 6.98 4.31 24.82
C TYR A 183 7.23 4.40 23.31
N LEU A 184 6.69 3.45 22.53
CA LEU A 184 6.82 3.47 21.07
C LEU A 184 6.09 4.66 20.44
N GLN A 185 4.90 5.03 20.92
CA GLN A 185 4.21 6.25 20.49
C GLN A 185 5.09 7.49 20.70
N SER A 186 5.64 7.65 21.91
CA SER A 186 6.52 8.77 22.26
C SER A 186 7.79 8.79 21.41
N ARG A 187 8.42 7.62 21.23
CA ARG A 187 9.64 7.49 20.42
C ARG A 187 9.37 7.79 18.95
N ALA A 188 8.27 7.31 18.38
CA ALA A 188 7.86 7.62 17.01
C ALA A 188 7.58 9.12 16.83
N SER A 189 6.92 9.76 17.81
CA SER A 189 6.71 11.20 17.81
C SER A 189 8.03 11.98 17.80
N ALA A 190 9.01 11.58 18.63
CA ALA A 190 10.32 12.23 18.65
C ALA A 190 11.12 12.01 17.35
N VAL A 191 11.17 10.77 16.84
CA VAL A 191 12.06 10.35 15.74
C VAL A 191 11.48 10.61 14.35
N PHE A 192 10.17 10.40 14.18
CA PHE A 192 9.47 10.52 12.90
C PHE A 192 8.54 11.73 12.84
N GLN A 193 8.28 12.40 13.98
CA GLN A 193 7.36 13.53 14.09
C GLN A 193 5.92 13.12 13.76
N THR A 194 5.55 11.90 14.15
CA THR A 194 4.22 11.32 13.99
C THR A 194 3.71 10.84 15.35
N ASP A 195 2.64 11.47 15.83
CA ASP A 195 2.01 11.09 17.10
C ASP A 195 0.73 10.30 16.80
N ILE A 196 0.82 8.97 16.91
CA ILE A 196 -0.30 8.06 16.65
C ILE A 196 -0.58 7.29 17.92
N ASN A 197 -1.75 7.54 18.52
CA ASN A 197 -2.15 6.82 19.72
C ASN A 197 -2.23 5.30 19.44
N PRO A 198 -1.69 4.43 20.31
CA PRO A 198 -1.70 3.00 20.10
C PRO A 198 -3.09 2.37 19.96
N ALA A 199 -4.14 2.99 20.51
CA ALA A 199 -5.50 2.50 20.39
C ALA A 199 -6.16 2.83 19.03
N ALA A 200 -5.59 3.78 18.27
CA ALA A 200 -6.08 4.11 16.94
C ALA A 200 -6.06 2.86 16.06
N ARG A 201 -7.07 2.72 15.19
CA ARG A 201 -7.17 1.57 14.28
C ARG A 201 -6.85 2.00 12.87
N ILE A 202 -5.82 1.40 12.28
CA ILE A 202 -5.32 1.76 10.96
C ILE A 202 -5.30 0.50 10.07
N GLY A 203 -5.95 0.61 8.91
CA GLY A 203 -5.97 -0.39 7.85
C GLY A 203 -4.61 -0.57 7.17
N ARG A 204 -4.61 -1.10 5.96
CA ARG A 204 -3.41 -1.37 5.13
C ARG A 204 -3.47 -0.62 3.80
N GLY A 205 -2.35 -0.55 3.10
CA GLY A 205 -2.24 0.28 1.90
C GLY A 205 -2.25 1.77 2.27
N ILE A 206 -1.68 2.12 3.43
CA ILE A 206 -1.65 3.49 3.91
C ILE A 206 -0.43 4.19 3.33
N PHE A 207 -0.67 5.34 2.71
CA PHE A 207 0.40 6.22 2.26
C PHE A 207 0.44 7.47 3.14
N LEU A 208 1.40 7.51 4.07
CA LEU A 208 1.66 8.68 4.90
C LEU A 208 2.83 9.49 4.31
N ASP A 209 2.51 10.41 3.42
CA ASP A 209 3.49 11.19 2.68
C ASP A 209 4.07 12.33 3.51
N HIS A 210 5.41 12.45 3.50
CA HIS A 210 6.25 13.37 4.28
C HIS A 210 6.09 13.26 5.82
N ALA A 211 4.92 12.88 6.32
CA ALA A 211 4.53 12.50 7.68
C ALA A 211 4.68 13.54 8.81
N THR A 212 5.57 14.53 8.65
CA THR A 212 5.92 15.49 9.70
C THR A 212 4.69 16.18 10.28
N GLY A 213 4.50 16.11 11.60
CA GLY A 213 3.39 16.75 12.29
C GLY A 213 2.04 16.03 12.14
N PHE A 214 2.04 14.77 11.69
CA PHE A 214 0.83 13.95 11.71
C PHE A 214 0.43 13.61 13.14
N VAL A 215 -0.84 13.82 13.47
CA VAL A 215 -1.42 13.52 14.79
C VAL A 215 -2.69 12.70 14.60
N CYS A 216 -2.77 11.54 15.27
CA CYS A 216 -3.91 10.63 15.20
C CYS A 216 -4.31 10.17 16.60
N GLY A 217 -5.52 10.55 17.01
CA GLY A 217 -6.00 10.31 18.36
C GLY A 217 -6.56 8.90 18.60
N GLU A 218 -6.76 8.60 19.89
CA GLU A 218 -7.10 7.28 20.45
C GLU A 218 -8.25 6.53 19.76
N THR A 219 -9.35 7.21 19.45
CA THR A 219 -10.56 6.58 18.92
C THR A 219 -10.70 6.74 17.41
N ALA A 220 -9.64 7.19 16.74
CA ALA A 220 -9.62 7.36 15.30
C ALA A 220 -9.66 5.98 14.61
N VAL A 221 -10.31 5.96 13.45
CA VAL A 221 -10.28 4.81 12.54
C VAL A 221 -9.86 5.31 11.18
N ILE A 222 -8.87 4.65 10.59
CA ILE A 222 -8.43 4.85 9.21
C ILE A 222 -8.58 3.50 8.52
N GLU A 223 -9.45 3.43 7.52
CA GLU A 223 -9.63 2.22 6.70
C GLU A 223 -8.51 2.06 5.67
N ASP A 224 -8.60 1.01 4.85
CA ASP A 224 -7.61 0.66 3.83
C ASP A 224 -7.49 1.74 2.74
N ASP A 225 -6.34 1.78 2.07
CA ASP A 225 -6.07 2.64 0.90
C ASP A 225 -6.28 4.14 1.11
N VAL A 226 -5.98 4.65 2.30
CA VAL A 226 -6.00 6.09 2.59
C VAL A 226 -4.62 6.71 2.33
N SER A 227 -4.61 7.92 1.77
CA SER A 227 -3.40 8.72 1.57
C SER A 227 -3.48 10.01 2.37
N ILE A 228 -2.43 10.29 3.15
CA ILE A 228 -2.38 11.36 4.14
C ILE A 228 -1.08 12.12 3.98
N LEU A 229 -1.15 13.43 3.81
CA LEU A 229 0.03 14.30 3.75
C LEU A 229 0.46 14.77 5.15
N HIS A 230 1.63 15.42 5.23
CA HIS A 230 2.15 16.01 6.46
C HIS A 230 1.21 17.04 7.12
N GLY A 231 1.41 17.26 8.42
CA GLY A 231 0.70 18.26 9.22
C GLY A 231 -0.78 17.99 9.43
N VAL A 232 -1.27 16.80 9.04
CA VAL A 232 -2.67 16.40 9.23
C VAL A 232 -2.95 16.08 10.69
N THR A 233 -4.13 16.46 11.17
CA THR A 233 -4.61 16.10 12.52
C THR A 233 -5.96 15.40 12.43
N LEU A 234 -6.04 14.20 12.99
CA LEU A 234 -7.28 13.46 13.28
C LEU A 234 -7.54 13.56 14.78
N GLY A 235 -8.14 14.69 15.19
CA GLY A 235 -8.16 15.16 16.57
C GLY A 235 -9.55 15.16 17.22
N GLY A 236 -9.57 15.32 18.54
CA GLY A 236 -10.81 15.53 19.30
C GLY A 236 -11.24 16.99 19.34
N THR A 237 -12.48 17.24 19.77
CA THR A 237 -13.06 18.59 19.95
C THR A 237 -13.18 19.02 21.41
N GLY A 238 -12.98 18.12 22.37
CA GLY A 238 -13.23 18.37 23.80
C GLY A 238 -12.52 17.39 24.73
N LYS A 239 -12.91 17.43 26.01
CA LYS A 239 -12.26 16.72 27.14
C LYS A 239 -12.97 15.44 27.58
N GLU A 240 -13.95 14.98 26.83
CA GLU A 240 -14.75 13.80 27.18
C GLU A 240 -14.04 12.52 26.72
N ASN A 241 -14.15 11.45 27.51
CA ASN A 241 -13.50 10.16 27.25
C ASN A 241 -14.28 9.27 26.27
N GLU A 242 -15.18 9.85 25.49
CA GLU A 242 -16.01 9.14 24.52
C GLU A 242 -15.30 8.93 23.18
N ASP A 243 -15.99 8.26 22.26
CA ASP A 243 -15.58 8.23 20.86
C ASP A 243 -15.65 9.65 20.29
N ARG A 244 -14.47 10.21 19.99
CA ARG A 244 -14.25 11.65 19.81
C ARG A 244 -13.34 12.00 18.64
N HIS A 245 -12.86 11.00 17.90
CA HIS A 245 -11.92 11.19 16.80
C HIS A 245 -12.52 10.72 15.46
N PRO A 246 -11.98 11.21 14.33
CA PRO A 246 -12.57 10.94 13.01
C PRO A 246 -12.59 9.46 12.60
N LYS A 247 -13.53 9.13 11.72
CA LYS A 247 -13.61 7.85 10.99
C LYS A 247 -13.33 8.11 9.52
N ILE A 248 -12.13 7.77 9.08
CA ILE A 248 -11.66 7.96 7.71
C ILE A 248 -11.90 6.67 6.94
N ARG A 249 -12.81 6.73 5.97
CA ARG A 249 -13.20 5.56 5.17
C ARG A 249 -12.20 5.29 4.03
N HIS A 250 -12.37 4.12 3.41
CA HIS A 250 -11.53 3.64 2.31
C HIS A 250 -11.33 4.68 1.19
N GLY A 251 -10.11 4.74 0.64
CA GLY A 251 -9.82 5.54 -0.56
C GLY A 251 -9.76 7.06 -0.36
N VAL A 252 -9.82 7.55 0.88
CA VAL A 252 -9.79 8.99 1.18
C VAL A 252 -8.41 9.58 0.95
N LEU A 253 -8.37 10.76 0.33
CA LEU A 253 -7.17 11.62 0.25
C LEU A 253 -7.29 12.78 1.24
N ILE A 254 -6.28 12.94 2.11
CA ILE A 254 -6.19 14.06 3.04
C ILE A 254 -4.95 14.90 2.72
N GLY A 255 -5.20 16.10 2.19
CA GLY A 255 -4.17 17.07 1.81
C GLY A 255 -3.42 17.67 3.00
N ALA A 256 -2.26 18.25 2.70
CA ALA A 256 -1.31 18.75 3.69
C ALA A 256 -1.96 19.73 4.68
N GLY A 257 -1.65 19.57 5.96
CA GLY A 257 -2.07 20.51 7.00
C GLY A 257 -3.55 20.46 7.38
N ALA A 258 -4.37 19.57 6.81
CA ALA A 258 -5.79 19.49 7.13
C ALA A 258 -6.04 19.09 8.60
N LYS A 259 -7.07 19.64 9.23
CA LYS A 259 -7.50 19.36 10.60
C LYS A 259 -8.90 18.78 10.55
N ILE A 260 -9.06 17.52 10.95
CA ILE A 260 -10.35 16.83 11.01
C ILE A 260 -10.63 16.57 12.49
N LEU A 261 -11.66 17.25 13.02
CA LEU A 261 -11.88 17.34 14.46
C LEU A 261 -13.25 16.79 14.85
N GLY A 262 -13.25 15.87 15.83
CA GLY A 262 -14.44 15.28 16.41
C GLY A 262 -14.76 13.89 15.86
N ASN A 263 -15.77 13.26 16.45
CA ASN A 263 -16.29 11.99 15.97
C ASN A 263 -17.17 12.21 14.74
N ILE A 264 -16.52 12.44 13.61
CA ILE A 264 -17.16 12.65 12.31
C ILE A 264 -16.65 11.64 11.30
N GLU A 265 -17.52 11.25 10.39
CA GLU A 265 -17.17 10.37 9.30
C GLU A 265 -16.72 11.17 8.08
N ILE A 266 -15.63 10.69 7.46
CA ILE A 266 -15.19 11.12 6.13
C ILE A 266 -15.45 9.94 5.20
N GLY A 267 -16.51 10.06 4.40
CA GLY A 267 -17.00 9.00 3.52
C GLY A 267 -15.97 8.52 2.50
N HIS A 268 -16.17 7.30 2.00
CA HIS A 268 -15.19 6.65 1.12
C HIS A 268 -14.91 7.49 -0.12
N CYS A 269 -13.66 7.48 -0.57
CA CYS A 269 -13.22 8.21 -1.75
C CYS A 269 -13.55 9.71 -1.70
N ALA A 270 -13.63 10.30 -0.50
CA ALA A 270 -13.68 11.74 -0.33
C ALA A 270 -12.27 12.35 -0.46
N ARG A 271 -12.22 13.63 -0.79
CA ARG A 271 -10.97 14.41 -0.84
C ARG A 271 -11.05 15.60 0.10
N ILE A 272 -10.11 15.68 1.03
CA ILE A 272 -9.94 16.83 1.92
C ILE A 272 -8.80 17.67 1.37
N ALA A 273 -9.09 18.88 0.91
CA ALA A 273 -8.06 19.77 0.38
C ALA A 273 -7.08 20.21 1.47
N ALA A 274 -5.86 20.56 1.06
CA ALA A 274 -4.83 21.07 1.95
C ALA A 274 -5.32 22.29 2.78
N GLY A 275 -4.88 22.36 4.04
CA GLY A 275 -5.19 23.45 4.97
C GLY A 275 -6.64 23.50 5.48
N SER A 276 -7.49 22.53 5.11
CA SER A 276 -8.91 22.54 5.50
C SER A 276 -9.12 22.27 6.98
N VAL A 277 -10.16 22.87 7.57
CA VAL A 277 -10.63 22.55 8.93
C VAL A 277 -12.02 21.91 8.86
N VAL A 278 -12.07 20.60 9.02
CA VAL A 278 -13.28 19.78 8.89
C VAL A 278 -13.86 19.49 10.27
N VAL A 279 -15.05 20.01 10.53
CA VAL A 279 -15.78 19.89 11.81
C VAL A 279 -17.18 19.31 11.65
N LYS A 280 -17.50 18.79 10.46
CA LYS A 280 -18.77 18.14 10.11
C LYS A 280 -18.49 16.91 9.24
N PRO A 281 -19.35 15.87 9.27
CA PRO A 281 -19.21 14.71 8.40
C PRO A 281 -19.14 15.11 6.92
N VAL A 282 -18.34 14.35 6.16
CA VAL A 282 -18.15 14.55 4.72
C VAL A 282 -18.73 13.33 4.00
N PRO A 283 -19.67 13.51 3.05
CA PRO A 283 -20.18 12.42 2.23
C PRO A 283 -19.08 11.72 1.41
N HIS A 284 -19.41 10.55 0.85
CA HIS A 284 -18.52 9.87 -0.07
C HIS A 284 -18.34 10.64 -1.39
N ASN A 285 -17.22 10.42 -2.09
CA ASN A 285 -16.93 10.95 -3.44
C ASN A 285 -17.01 12.48 -3.62
N VAL A 286 -16.93 13.28 -2.55
CA VAL A 286 -16.89 14.74 -2.64
C VAL A 286 -15.53 15.31 -2.28
N THR A 287 -15.23 16.51 -2.78
CA THR A 287 -14.12 17.35 -2.32
C THR A 287 -14.63 18.39 -1.32
N VAL A 288 -13.96 18.52 -0.17
CA VAL A 288 -14.17 19.64 0.76
C VAL A 288 -12.92 20.49 0.89
N ALA A 289 -13.12 21.80 1.09
CA ALA A 289 -12.05 22.77 1.28
C ALA A 289 -12.47 23.93 2.19
N GLY A 290 -11.48 24.58 2.81
CA GLY A 290 -11.66 25.86 3.53
C GLY A 290 -11.73 25.74 5.06
N VAL A 291 -11.98 26.87 5.71
CA VAL A 291 -11.98 27.03 7.17
C VAL A 291 -13.24 27.81 7.61
N PRO A 292 -14.28 27.13 8.13
CA PRO A 292 -14.48 25.68 8.16
C PRO A 292 -14.71 25.12 6.75
N ALA A 293 -14.43 23.83 6.56
CA ALA A 293 -14.51 23.17 5.28
C ALA A 293 -15.97 23.08 4.77
N LYS A 294 -16.14 23.29 3.47
CA LYS A 294 -17.41 23.12 2.74
C LYS A 294 -17.18 22.24 1.53
N ILE A 295 -18.24 21.58 1.06
CA ILE A 295 -18.21 20.85 -0.22
C ILE A 295 -17.98 21.87 -1.34
N VAL A 296 -16.96 21.62 -2.15
CA VAL A 296 -16.56 22.47 -3.29
C VAL A 296 -16.69 21.76 -4.63
N GLY A 297 -17.09 20.49 -4.62
CA GLY A 297 -17.33 19.69 -5.82
C GLY A 297 -17.24 18.19 -5.55
N GLU A 298 -17.24 17.41 -6.62
CA GLU A 298 -16.95 15.98 -6.57
C GLU A 298 -15.45 15.73 -6.37
N ALA A 299 -15.07 14.53 -5.96
CA ALA A 299 -13.67 14.13 -5.81
C ALA A 299 -12.92 14.02 -7.15
N GLY A 300 -13.66 13.99 -8.27
CA GLY A 300 -13.10 14.02 -9.62
C GLY A 300 -12.52 12.70 -10.13
N CYS A 301 -12.45 11.67 -9.28
CA CYS A 301 -12.02 10.32 -9.64
C CYS A 301 -12.60 9.27 -8.69
N ALA A 302 -12.52 7.99 -9.09
CA ALA A 302 -12.98 6.87 -8.27
C ALA A 302 -12.07 6.60 -7.06
N GLU A 303 -10.77 6.92 -7.15
CA GLU A 303 -9.77 6.62 -6.11
C GLU A 303 -8.88 7.85 -5.83
N PRO A 304 -9.35 8.86 -5.08
CA PRO A 304 -8.58 10.09 -4.82
C PRO A 304 -7.26 9.83 -4.10
N SER A 305 -7.24 8.89 -3.15
CA SER A 305 -6.02 8.48 -2.46
C SER A 305 -4.96 7.90 -3.40
N ARG A 306 -5.36 7.36 -4.54
CA ARG A 306 -4.45 6.78 -5.52
C ARG A 306 -3.94 7.79 -6.54
N THR A 307 -4.84 8.63 -7.04
CA THR A 307 -4.51 9.65 -8.04
C THR A 307 -3.69 10.82 -7.47
N MET A 308 -3.78 11.06 -6.16
CA MET A 308 -3.06 12.11 -5.45
C MET A 308 -3.29 13.53 -6.02
N ASP A 309 -4.38 13.75 -6.76
CA ASP A 309 -4.72 15.06 -7.31
C ASP A 309 -5.07 16.05 -6.19
N GLN A 310 -4.19 17.02 -5.96
CA GLN A 310 -4.35 18.07 -4.96
C GLN A 310 -5.17 19.26 -5.46
N MET A 311 -5.50 19.32 -6.75
CA MET A 311 -6.12 20.49 -7.36
C MET A 311 -7.63 20.51 -7.12
N ILE A 312 -8.12 21.63 -6.58
CA ILE A 312 -9.55 21.92 -6.60
C ILE A 312 -9.83 22.56 -7.96
N ASN A 313 -10.44 21.81 -8.88
CA ASN A 313 -10.90 22.38 -10.13
C ASN A 313 -12.01 23.38 -9.82
N ALA A 314 -11.67 24.67 -9.88
CA ALA A 314 -12.57 25.79 -9.66
C ALA A 314 -13.55 25.90 -10.84
N THR A 315 -14.46 24.95 -11.00
CA THR A 315 -15.70 25.20 -11.73
C THR A 315 -16.72 25.73 -10.73
N GLY A 316 -16.64 27.02 -10.40
CA GLY A 316 -17.69 27.72 -9.65
C GLY A 316 -17.27 28.55 -8.42
N LEU A 317 -16.03 29.04 -8.34
CA LEU A 317 -15.70 30.21 -7.51
C LEU A 317 -15.71 31.48 -8.38
#